data_AF-A0A7S0JZE2-F1
#
_entry.id   AF-A0A7S0JZE2-F1
#
_cell.length_a   1.000
_cell.length_b   1.000
_cell.length_c   1.000
_cell.angle_alpha   90.00
_cell.angle_beta   90.00
_cell.angle_gamma   90.00
#
_symmetry.space_group_name_H-M   'P 1'
#
loop_
_entity.id
_entity.type
_entity.pdbx_description
1 polymer ?
#
loop_
_entity_poly.entity_id
_entity_poly.type
_entity_poly.pdbx_seq_one_letter_code
_entity_poly.pdbx_strand_id
1 'polypeptide(L)'
;GAHPSAPPRAAMAAASSADASEPRFETLQLHAGQTMDSDFRARAAPIYSTTSYGFKDTKHAADLFGLREAGPIYTRINNPTNAVLEERIAALEGGAAALATASGMSAQFLAITTLAEAGDNIVASTNLYGGTSNCFRYTLPRLGIEVRFVDGGGEDGAAFLAASDDK
;
A
#
# COMPACT_ATOMS: atom_id res chain seq x y z
N GLY A 1 -41.20 16.51 -16.51
CA GLY A 1 -40.62 17.56 -15.64
C GLY A 1 -39.14 17.30 -15.56
N ALA A 2 -38.34 18.17 -16.15
CA ALA A 2 -36.89 18.00 -16.24
C ALA A 2 -36.24 18.35 -14.89
N HIS A 3 -35.53 17.39 -14.31
CA HIS A 3 -34.61 17.65 -13.20
C HIS A 3 -33.46 18.55 -13.70
N PRO A 4 -33.02 19.58 -12.94
CA PRO A 4 -31.88 20.38 -13.33
C PRO A 4 -30.62 19.53 -13.30
N SER A 5 -29.95 19.46 -14.44
CA SER A 5 -28.64 18.83 -14.63
C SER A 5 -27.61 19.43 -13.67
N ALA A 6 -26.89 18.58 -12.94
CA ALA A 6 -25.73 18.99 -12.14
C ALA A 6 -24.72 19.76 -13.00
N PRO A 7 -24.07 20.81 -12.47
CA PRO A 7 -23.16 21.63 -13.26
C PRO A 7 -21.93 20.82 -13.69
N PRO A 8 -21.33 21.14 -14.85
CA PRO A 8 -20.12 20.50 -15.32
C PRO A 8 -18.96 20.72 -14.33
N ARG A 9 -18.11 19.69 -14.21
CA ARG A 9 -16.96 19.53 -13.30
C ARG A 9 -15.89 20.65 -13.32
N ALA A 10 -16.12 21.74 -14.05
CA ALA A 10 -15.18 22.84 -14.27
C ALA A 10 -15.40 24.08 -13.37
N ALA A 11 -16.39 24.07 -12.46
CA ALA A 11 -16.76 25.25 -11.66
C ALA A 11 -16.64 25.07 -10.14
N MET A 12 -15.58 24.40 -9.67
CA MET A 12 -15.16 24.44 -8.25
C MET A 12 -13.68 24.83 -8.06
N ALA A 13 -13.05 25.35 -9.11
CA ALA A 13 -11.72 25.95 -9.04
C ALA A 13 -11.83 27.47 -8.89
N ALA A 14 -12.25 27.95 -7.72
CA ALA A 14 -12.00 29.33 -7.26
C ALA A 14 -12.53 29.53 -5.83
N ALA A 15 -11.78 29.03 -4.85
CA ALA A 15 -11.86 29.54 -3.48
C ALA A 15 -10.44 29.73 -2.94
N SER A 16 -10.00 30.98 -3.00
CA SER A 16 -8.95 31.63 -2.20
C SER A 16 -7.55 30.99 -2.19
N SER A 17 -6.64 31.64 -2.92
CA SER A 17 -5.20 31.56 -2.73
C SER A 17 -4.80 32.07 -1.33
N ALA A 18 -4.80 31.17 -0.35
CA ALA A 18 -3.95 31.24 0.81
C ALA A 18 -2.85 30.19 0.62
N ASP A 19 -1.62 30.54 0.96
CA ASP A 19 -0.44 29.68 1.03
C ASP A 19 -0.80 28.24 1.43
N ALA A 20 -1.03 27.36 0.45
CA ALA A 20 -1.47 26.00 0.71
C ALA A 20 -0.22 25.18 0.98
N SER A 21 0.40 25.42 2.14
CA SER A 21 1.45 24.55 2.65
C SER A 21 0.92 23.12 2.61
N GLU A 22 1.74 22.17 2.15
CA GLU A 22 1.38 20.77 2.17
C GLU A 22 0.81 20.38 3.54
N PRO A 23 -0.35 19.69 3.58
CA PRO A 23 -0.99 19.35 4.84
C PRO A 23 0.00 18.59 5.74
N ARG A 24 0.12 19.03 7.00
CA ARG A 24 1.01 18.41 7.99
C ARG A 24 0.52 17.02 8.41
N PHE A 25 1.39 16.25 9.05
CA PHE A 25 1.10 14.89 9.55
C PHE A 25 -0.24 14.80 10.30
N GLU A 26 -0.53 15.77 11.18
CA GLU A 26 -1.76 15.77 11.99
C GLU A 26 -3.03 15.92 11.16
N THR A 27 -2.93 16.62 10.01
CA THR A 27 -4.04 16.78 9.07
C THR A 27 -4.16 15.54 8.18
N LEU A 28 -3.03 15.00 7.72
CA LEU A 28 -2.97 13.80 6.88
C LEU A 28 -3.56 12.58 7.60
N GLN A 29 -3.22 12.35 8.87
CA GLN A 29 -3.71 11.18 9.62
C GLN A 29 -5.24 11.17 9.78
N LEU A 30 -5.89 12.34 9.67
CA LEU A 30 -7.35 12.48 9.74
C LEU A 30 -8.04 12.45 8.39
N HIS A 31 -7.38 12.88 7.31
CA HIS A 31 -8.04 13.19 6.04
C HIS A 31 -7.49 12.48 4.81
N ALA A 32 -6.21 12.07 4.81
CA ALA A 32 -5.63 11.39 3.66
C ALA A 32 -6.36 10.07 3.37
N GLY A 33 -6.49 9.75 2.08
CA GLY A 33 -7.14 8.54 1.58
C GLY A 33 -8.67 8.49 1.69
N GLN A 34 -9.32 9.48 2.31
CA GLN A 34 -10.75 9.44 2.57
C GLN A 34 -11.50 10.60 1.93
N THR A 35 -12.39 10.28 1.00
CA THR A 35 -13.38 11.22 0.46
C THR A 35 -14.75 11.01 1.12
N MET A 36 -15.63 11.99 1.01
CA MET A 36 -17.03 11.83 1.40
C MET A 36 -17.68 10.76 0.53
N ASP A 37 -18.43 9.85 1.16
CA ASP A 37 -19.15 8.78 0.45
C ASP A 37 -20.09 9.37 -0.63
N SER A 38 -20.11 8.77 -1.82
CA SER A 38 -20.86 9.31 -2.96
C SER A 38 -22.36 9.09 -2.84
N ASP A 39 -22.78 8.02 -2.16
CA ASP A 39 -24.16 7.55 -2.22
C ASP A 39 -25.03 8.26 -1.18
N PHE A 40 -24.50 8.43 0.04
CA PHE A 40 -25.22 8.99 1.18
C PHE A 40 -24.49 10.14 1.86
N ARG A 41 -23.33 10.56 1.33
CA ARG A 41 -22.52 11.65 1.90
C ARG A 41 -22.05 11.38 3.33
N ALA A 42 -21.90 10.11 3.70
CA ALA A 42 -21.34 9.72 4.98
C ALA A 42 -19.94 10.32 5.16
N ARG A 43 -19.69 10.90 6.34
CA ARG A 43 -18.38 11.48 6.66
C ARG A 43 -17.37 10.43 7.12
N ALA A 44 -17.81 9.45 7.90
CA ALA A 44 -16.97 8.30 8.25
C ALA A 44 -16.79 7.39 7.03
N ALA A 45 -15.60 6.79 6.89
CA ALA A 45 -15.34 5.82 5.83
C ALA A 45 -16.27 4.60 6.02
N PRO A 46 -17.05 4.20 4.99
CA PRO A 46 -17.89 3.00 5.10
C PRO A 46 -17.06 1.72 5.27
N ILE A 47 -17.65 0.72 5.91
CA ILE A 47 -17.08 -0.62 6.05
C ILE A 47 -17.67 -1.52 4.96
N TYR A 48 -16.89 -1.82 3.92
CA TYR A 48 -17.28 -2.72 2.85
C TYR A 48 -16.93 -4.17 3.21
N SER A 49 -17.74 -4.77 4.11
CA SER A 49 -17.63 -6.18 4.50
C SER A 49 -18.26 -7.11 3.46
N THR A 50 -17.65 -7.17 2.29
CA THR A 50 -18.05 -8.03 1.17
C THR A 50 -16.84 -8.81 0.66
N THR A 51 -17.08 -9.91 -0.05
CA THR A 51 -16.03 -10.67 -0.74
C THR A 51 -15.83 -10.21 -2.18
N SER A 52 -16.91 -9.79 -2.85
CA SER A 52 -16.98 -9.60 -4.30
C SER A 52 -17.73 -8.32 -4.66
N TYR A 53 -17.49 -7.82 -5.88
CA TYR A 53 -18.14 -6.63 -6.43
C TYR A 53 -18.81 -6.96 -7.76
N GLY A 54 -20.04 -6.47 -7.96
CA GLY A 54 -20.75 -6.63 -9.22
C GLY A 54 -20.13 -5.79 -10.33
N PHE A 55 -20.14 -6.31 -11.56
CA PHE A 55 -19.72 -5.55 -12.74
C PHE A 55 -20.92 -4.85 -13.39
N LYS A 56 -20.68 -3.66 -13.95
CA LYS A 56 -21.69 -2.91 -14.72
C LYS A 56 -22.12 -3.69 -15.97
N ASP A 57 -21.16 -4.27 -16.68
CA ASP A 57 -21.32 -5.11 -17.85
C ASP A 57 -20.04 -5.97 -18.07
N THR A 58 -20.03 -6.78 -19.14
CA THR A 58 -18.89 -7.66 -19.48
C THR A 58 -17.65 -6.90 -19.94
N LYS A 59 -17.80 -5.70 -20.51
CA LYS A 59 -16.68 -4.85 -20.91
C LYS A 59 -15.96 -4.28 -19.68
N HIS A 60 -16.72 -3.78 -18.71
CA HIS A 60 -16.20 -3.30 -17.42
C HIS A 60 -15.42 -4.41 -16.71
N ALA A 61 -15.93 -5.64 -16.70
CA ALA A 61 -15.18 -6.77 -16.15
C ALA A 61 -13.85 -6.99 -16.87
N ALA A 62 -13.85 -7.03 -18.21
CA ALA A 62 -12.65 -7.22 -19.01
C ALA A 62 -11.62 -6.08 -18.81
N ASP A 63 -12.08 -4.84 -18.61
CA ASP A 63 -11.22 -3.68 -18.39
C ASP A 63 -10.60 -3.69 -16.99
N LEU A 64 -11.33 -4.10 -15.95
CA LEU A 64 -10.79 -4.27 -14.60
C LEU A 64 -9.70 -5.36 -14.54
N PHE A 65 -9.97 -6.56 -15.09
CA PHE A 65 -8.98 -7.65 -15.10
C PHE A 65 -7.80 -7.37 -16.04
N GLY A 66 -8.01 -6.58 -17.09
CA GLY A 66 -6.95 -6.12 -17.98
C GLY A 66 -6.17 -4.90 -17.48
N LEU A 67 -6.44 -4.43 -16.25
CA LEU A 67 -5.83 -3.23 -15.64
C LEU A 67 -5.99 -1.95 -16.49
N ARG A 68 -7.04 -1.88 -17.30
CA ARG A 68 -7.39 -0.70 -18.12
C ARG A 68 -8.30 0.27 -17.39
N GLU A 69 -9.03 -0.22 -16.39
CA GLU A 69 -9.82 0.58 -15.44
C GLU A 69 -9.41 0.17 -14.02
N ALA A 70 -9.32 1.13 -13.11
CA ALA A 70 -9.09 0.87 -11.71
C ALA A 70 -10.43 0.67 -10.99
N GLY A 71 -10.51 -0.35 -10.13
CA GLY A 71 -11.70 -0.60 -9.34
C GLY A 71 -11.64 -1.92 -8.59
N PRO A 72 -12.55 -2.11 -7.62
CA PRO A 72 -12.58 -3.33 -6.83
C PRO A 72 -13.10 -4.51 -7.66
N ILE A 73 -12.44 -5.66 -7.53
CA ILE A 73 -12.83 -6.91 -8.19
C ILE A 73 -13.22 -7.93 -7.12
N TYR A 74 -12.33 -8.17 -6.16
CA TYR A 74 -12.51 -9.12 -5.06
C TYR A 74 -11.66 -8.69 -3.86
N THR A 75 -12.21 -8.75 -2.65
CA THR A 75 -11.61 -8.21 -1.42
C THR A 75 -10.22 -8.77 -1.10
N ARG A 76 -9.90 -9.98 -1.57
CA ARG A 76 -8.56 -10.57 -1.42
C ARG A 76 -7.44 -9.73 -2.04
N ILE A 77 -7.73 -8.95 -3.09
CA ILE A 77 -6.74 -8.12 -3.79
C ILE A 77 -6.98 -6.63 -3.61
N ASN A 78 -8.24 -6.19 -3.46
CA ASN A 78 -8.57 -4.79 -3.25
C ASN A 78 -9.93 -4.63 -2.54
N ASN A 79 -10.02 -3.66 -1.64
CA ASN A 79 -11.23 -3.33 -0.90
C ASN A 79 -11.25 -1.82 -0.60
N PRO A 80 -12.35 -1.09 -0.86
CA PRO A 80 -12.38 0.35 -0.64
C PRO A 80 -12.10 0.80 0.80
N THR A 81 -12.46 0.00 1.81
CA THR A 81 -12.12 0.32 3.21
C THR A 81 -10.61 0.18 3.44
N ASN A 82 -9.96 -0.84 2.87
CA ASN A 82 -8.51 -1.01 2.97
C ASN A 82 -7.75 0.07 2.17
N ALA A 83 -8.28 0.49 1.01
CA ALA A 83 -7.67 1.53 0.19
C ALA A 83 -7.49 2.85 0.95
N VAL A 84 -8.46 3.22 1.81
CA VAL A 84 -8.33 4.40 2.68
C VAL A 84 -7.13 4.27 3.62
N LEU A 85 -6.89 3.09 4.19
CA LEU A 85 -5.73 2.83 5.06
C LEU A 85 -4.43 2.91 4.25
N GLU A 86 -4.39 2.28 3.08
CA GLU A 86 -3.22 2.24 2.19
C GLU A 86 -2.82 3.64 1.73
N GLU A 87 -3.75 4.41 1.19
CA GLU A 87 -3.52 5.79 0.75
C GLU A 87 -3.09 6.69 1.91
N ARG A 88 -3.66 6.49 3.10
CA ARG A 88 -3.29 7.28 4.29
C ARG A 88 -1.88 6.97 4.77
N ILE A 89 -1.50 5.69 4.86
CA ILE A 89 -0.14 5.30 5.27
C ILE A 89 0.88 5.80 4.24
N ALA A 90 0.59 5.68 2.95
CA ALA A 90 1.45 6.22 1.90
C ALA A 90 1.67 7.73 2.07
N ALA A 91 0.60 8.50 2.31
CA ALA A 91 0.71 9.93 2.53
C ALA A 91 1.50 10.30 3.81
N LEU A 92 1.33 9.54 4.90
CA LEU A 92 2.03 9.79 6.16
C LEU A 92 3.53 9.50 6.10
N GLU A 93 3.93 8.46 5.34
CA GLU A 93 5.33 8.07 5.15
C GLU A 93 6.00 8.80 3.98
N GLY A 94 5.26 9.62 3.22
CA GLY A 94 5.76 10.25 1.99
C GLY A 94 6.05 9.25 0.86
N GLY A 95 5.44 8.06 0.91
CA GLY A 95 5.58 7.00 -0.09
C GLY A 95 4.63 7.18 -1.28
N ALA A 96 4.97 6.55 -2.41
CA ALA A 96 4.13 6.59 -3.61
C ALA A 96 2.84 5.76 -3.50
N ALA A 97 2.87 4.69 -2.72
CA ALA A 97 1.75 3.78 -2.45
C ALA A 97 2.02 2.95 -1.19
N ALA A 98 1.00 2.29 -0.66
CA ALA A 98 1.13 1.28 0.40
C ALA A 98 0.19 0.11 0.13
N LEU A 99 0.39 -1.00 0.85
CA LEU A 99 -0.42 -2.21 0.74
C LEU A 99 -0.72 -2.78 2.13
N ALA A 100 -2.00 -2.97 2.43
CA ALA A 100 -2.44 -3.58 3.68
C ALA A 100 -2.28 -5.10 3.60
N THR A 101 -1.74 -5.70 4.67
CA THR A 101 -1.58 -7.16 4.78
C THR A 101 -2.13 -7.67 6.10
N ALA A 102 -2.31 -8.99 6.20
CA ALA A 102 -2.91 -9.62 7.37
C ALA A 102 -2.08 -9.46 8.67
N SER A 103 -0.77 -9.23 8.56
CA SER A 103 0.13 -9.05 9.70
C SER A 103 1.45 -8.39 9.28
N GLY A 104 2.22 -7.86 10.24
CA GLY A 104 3.58 -7.38 9.98
C GLY A 104 4.51 -8.47 9.41
N MET A 105 4.33 -9.73 9.84
CA MET A 105 5.06 -10.87 9.28
C MET A 105 4.72 -11.13 7.81
N SER A 106 3.46 -10.93 7.43
CA SER A 106 3.02 -11.03 6.02
C SER A 106 3.57 -9.88 5.19
N ALA A 107 3.59 -8.65 5.73
CA ALA A 107 4.16 -7.49 5.05
C ALA A 107 5.64 -7.71 4.69
N GLN A 108 6.49 -8.06 5.67
CA GLN A 108 7.91 -8.26 5.41
C GLN A 108 8.16 -9.45 4.47
N PHE A 109 7.39 -10.53 4.61
CA PHE A 109 7.57 -11.72 3.79
C PHE A 109 7.17 -11.44 2.34
N LEU A 110 6.00 -10.84 2.13
CA LEU A 110 5.52 -10.45 0.80
C LEU A 110 6.48 -9.48 0.11
N ALA A 111 7.00 -8.49 0.83
CA ALA A 111 7.97 -7.54 0.27
C ALA A 111 9.23 -8.26 -0.23
N ILE A 112 9.79 -9.17 0.57
CA ILE A 112 10.99 -9.93 0.21
C ILE A 112 10.70 -10.88 -0.96
N THR A 113 9.64 -11.68 -0.90
CA THR A 113 9.37 -12.67 -1.96
C THR A 113 8.78 -12.09 -3.24
N THR A 114 8.49 -10.78 -3.26
CA THR A 114 8.19 -10.05 -4.50
C THR A 114 9.47 -9.62 -5.21
N LEU A 115 10.56 -9.41 -4.46
CA LEU A 115 11.83 -8.91 -4.97
C LEU A 115 12.89 -10.00 -5.18
N ALA A 116 12.83 -11.08 -4.40
CA ALA A 116 13.82 -12.14 -4.39
C ALA A 116 13.16 -13.52 -4.58
N GLU A 117 13.85 -14.39 -5.30
CA GLU A 117 13.49 -15.78 -5.56
C GLU A 117 14.63 -16.76 -5.20
N ALA A 118 14.44 -18.03 -5.50
CA ALA A 118 15.41 -19.07 -5.16
C ALA A 118 16.73 -18.87 -5.93
N GLY A 119 17.83 -18.69 -5.20
CA GLY A 119 19.14 -18.36 -5.78
C GLY A 119 19.66 -17.00 -5.35
N ASP A 120 18.77 -16.11 -4.94
CA ASP A 120 19.07 -14.73 -4.54
C ASP A 120 19.48 -14.63 -3.07
N ASN A 121 20.00 -13.47 -2.66
CA ASN A 121 20.32 -13.17 -1.28
C ASN A 121 19.90 -11.79 -0.79
N ILE A 122 19.61 -11.70 0.52
CA ILE A 122 19.45 -10.43 1.23
C ILE A 122 20.49 -10.27 2.34
N VAL A 123 20.85 -9.03 2.64
CA VAL A 123 21.69 -8.68 3.79
C VAL A 123 20.83 -8.08 4.91
N ALA A 124 20.95 -8.60 6.13
CA ALA A 124 20.13 -8.20 7.26
C ALA A 124 20.95 -7.93 8.53
N SER A 125 20.51 -6.96 9.33
CA SER A 125 21.08 -6.71 10.66
C SER A 125 20.83 -7.89 11.60
N THR A 126 21.71 -8.12 12.58
CA THR A 126 21.46 -9.04 13.69
C THR A 126 20.42 -8.52 14.69
N ASN A 127 20.13 -7.21 14.68
CA ASN A 127 19.27 -6.53 15.64
C ASN A 127 17.81 -6.51 15.16
N LEU A 128 17.23 -7.70 14.98
CA LEU A 128 15.87 -7.87 14.45
C LEU A 128 14.90 -8.35 15.52
N TYR A 129 13.61 -8.05 15.31
CA TYR A 129 12.52 -8.69 16.04
C TYR A 129 12.64 -10.22 15.93
N GLY A 130 12.37 -10.94 17.04
CA GLY A 130 12.61 -12.39 17.12
C GLY A 130 11.89 -13.20 16.04
N GLY A 131 10.65 -12.84 15.70
CA GLY A 131 9.90 -13.49 14.62
C GLY A 131 10.53 -13.27 13.24
N THR A 132 11.05 -12.08 12.97
CA THR A 132 11.79 -11.74 11.74
C THR A 132 13.10 -12.51 11.67
N SER A 133 13.87 -12.55 12.76
CA SER A 133 15.10 -13.36 12.85
C SER A 133 14.83 -14.84 12.56
N ASN A 134 13.73 -15.40 13.10
CA ASN A 134 13.33 -16.78 12.82
C ASN A 134 12.95 -16.99 11.34
N CYS A 135 12.16 -16.07 10.76
CA CYS A 135 11.80 -16.14 9.34
C CYS A 135 13.05 -16.13 8.45
N PHE A 136 14.00 -15.23 8.73
CA PHE A 136 15.20 -15.05 7.93
C PHE A 136 16.18 -16.21 8.07
N ARG A 137 16.30 -16.80 9.25
CA ARG A 137 17.23 -17.93 9.49
C ARG A 137 16.72 -19.26 8.95
N TYR A 138 15.40 -19.44 8.90
CA TYR A 138 14.83 -20.77 8.65
C TYR A 138 13.82 -20.81 7.51
N THR A 139 12.93 -19.82 7.39
CA THR A 139 11.89 -19.85 6.36
C THR A 139 12.45 -19.45 5.00
N LEU A 140 13.15 -18.33 4.90
CA LEU A 140 13.70 -17.84 3.62
C LEU A 140 14.72 -18.83 3.00
N PRO A 141 15.68 -19.41 3.77
CA PRO A 141 16.62 -20.38 3.20
C PRO A 141 15.95 -21.66 2.70
N ARG A 142 14.83 -22.08 3.30
CA ARG A 142 14.02 -23.21 2.79
C ARG A 142 13.33 -22.91 1.47
N LEU A 143 13.12 -21.63 1.16
CA LEU A 143 12.62 -21.17 -0.14
C LEU A 143 13.75 -20.87 -1.13
N GLY A 144 15.01 -21.13 -0.75
CA GLY A 144 16.18 -20.88 -1.60
C GLY A 144 16.71 -19.45 -1.58
N ILE A 145 16.22 -18.60 -0.67
CA ILE A 145 16.71 -17.23 -0.48
C ILE A 145 17.71 -17.21 0.68
N GLU A 146 18.97 -16.89 0.40
CA GLU A 146 20.00 -16.78 1.44
C GLU A 146 19.84 -15.47 2.24
N VAL A 147 20.06 -15.53 3.55
CA VAL A 147 20.15 -14.32 4.39
C VAL A 147 21.53 -14.23 5.02
N ARG A 148 22.26 -13.15 4.68
CA ARG A 148 23.56 -12.83 5.23
C ARG A 148 23.38 -11.84 6.39
N PHE A 149 23.80 -12.24 7.58
CA PHE A 149 23.65 -11.41 8.78
C PHE A 149 24.91 -10.58 9.05
N VAL A 150 24.72 -9.30 9.34
CA VAL A 150 25.79 -8.34 9.69
C VAL A 150 25.44 -7.57 10.96
N ASP A 151 26.44 -7.04 11.66
CA ASP A 151 26.20 -6.11 12.76
C ASP A 151 25.68 -4.78 12.21
N GLY A 152 24.48 -4.39 12.62
CA GLY A 152 23.84 -3.15 12.18
C GLY A 152 24.24 -1.91 12.97
N GLY A 153 25.14 -2.02 13.94
CA GLY A 153 25.60 -0.90 14.78
C GLY A 153 26.76 -0.08 14.20
N GLY A 154 27.37 -0.51 13.10
CA GLY A 154 28.51 0.18 12.48
C GLY A 154 28.11 1.45 11.73
N GLU A 155 28.98 2.46 11.78
CA GLU A 155 28.83 3.69 10.98
C GLU A 155 28.96 3.36 9.47
N ASP A 156 28.22 4.10 8.64
CA ASP A 156 28.28 4.10 7.17
C ASP A 156 27.89 2.81 6.43
N GLY A 157 27.39 1.77 7.11
CA GLY A 157 26.83 0.58 6.46
C GLY A 157 27.84 -0.28 5.68
N ALA A 158 29.16 -0.12 5.92
CA ALA A 158 30.21 -0.84 5.21
C ALA A 158 30.07 -2.37 5.26
N ALA A 159 29.58 -2.91 6.37
CA ALA A 159 29.30 -4.34 6.52
C ALA A 159 28.21 -4.83 5.56
N PHE A 160 27.19 -4.00 5.29
CA PHE A 160 26.14 -4.33 4.32
C PHE A 160 26.70 -4.41 2.90
N LEU A 161 27.51 -3.42 2.52
CA LEU A 161 28.15 -3.41 1.21
C LEU A 161 29.06 -4.62 1.00
N ALA A 162 29.89 -4.95 1.99
CA ALA A 162 30.81 -6.09 1.93
C ALA A 162 30.11 -7.45 1.82
N ALA A 163 28.87 -7.56 2.30
CA ALA A 163 28.07 -8.78 2.25
C ALA A 163 27.14 -8.85 1.02
N SER A 164 27.05 -7.79 0.22
CA SER A 164 26.20 -7.71 -0.98
C SER A 164 26.95 -8.19 -2.23
N ASP A 165 26.22 -8.78 -3.17
CA ASP A 165 26.71 -9.16 -4.50
C ASP A 165 25.58 -9.00 -5.54
N ASP A 166 25.84 -9.42 -6.78
CA ASP A 166 24.89 -9.30 -7.90
C ASP A 166 23.81 -10.40 -7.92
N LYS A 167 23.72 -11.22 -6.87
CA LYS A 167 22.70 -12.25 -6.73
C LYS A 167 21.52 -11.75 -5.90
#